data_AF-A0A7C4XSK5-F1
#
_entry.id   AF-A0A7C4XSK5-F1
#
_cell.length_a   1.000
_cell.length_b   1.000
_cell.length_c   1.000
_cell.angle_alpha   90.00
_cell.angle_beta   90.00
_cell.angle_gamma   90.00
#
_symmetry.space_group_name_H-M   'P 1'
#
loop_
_entity.id
_entity.type
_entity.pdbx_description
1 polymer ?
#
loop_
_entity_poly.entity_id
_entity_poly.type
_entity_poly.pdbx_seq_one_letter_code
_entity_poly.pdbx_strand_id
1 'polypeptide(L)'
;IWREPAAYKPRTALENEVASLVEKAKILNEKAASAEAPSLIIEGLYFMAVEFPYASKRKLDALRACVTPTMEGHHFYKSCGGRVSAALEMAEKLLEKGEGYTAVKKLFEEQTAAEFPVEGMTVDVEHVKLSGAVFHLGQAVLEVINNGELCYSRTIKADGVYDGLGTVKEAGDKAVSKTKLGEWHITTNYYSKDGAWKGAYININTPVEVYPNALRYVDLEVDVCIRPDGETKVLDLEKLEKALEKGLVSGTLYERVKAEVEEILKNKPCRG
;
A
#
# COMPACT_ATOMS: atom_id res chain seq x y z
N ILE A 1 0.98 19.74 -31.05
CA ILE A 1 2.15 19.86 -30.15
C ILE A 1 2.97 18.59 -30.30
N TRP A 2 4.22 18.71 -30.75
CA TRP A 2 5.13 17.56 -30.86
C TRP A 2 5.77 17.27 -29.50
N ARG A 3 5.83 15.99 -29.10
CA ARG A 3 6.54 15.56 -27.87
C ARG A 3 8.02 15.33 -28.19
N GLU A 4 8.88 15.40 -27.18
CA GLU A 4 10.34 15.22 -27.30
C GLU A 4 10.77 13.99 -28.14
N PRO A 5 10.11 12.82 -28.06
CA PRO A 5 10.46 11.66 -28.90
C PRO A 5 10.22 11.84 -30.40
N ALA A 6 9.45 12.85 -30.81
CA ALA A 6 9.18 13.15 -32.22
C ALA A 6 10.41 13.74 -32.95
N ALA A 7 11.37 14.30 -32.20
CA ALA A 7 12.57 14.92 -32.76
C ALA A 7 13.44 13.95 -33.59
N TYR A 8 13.36 12.65 -33.29
CA TYR A 8 14.17 11.61 -33.94
C TYR A 8 13.39 10.76 -34.95
N LYS A 9 12.17 11.18 -35.33
CA LYS A 9 11.30 10.41 -36.24
C LYS A 9 11.39 10.92 -37.68
N PRO A 10 11.32 10.02 -38.69
CA PRO A 10 11.24 10.43 -40.09
C PRO A 10 10.00 11.29 -40.35
N ARG A 11 10.13 12.27 -41.25
CA ARG A 11 9.03 13.17 -41.63
C ARG A 11 7.74 12.43 -42.02
N THR A 12 7.87 11.33 -42.76
CA THR A 12 6.72 10.49 -43.18
C THR A 12 5.96 9.89 -42.00
N ALA A 13 6.65 9.52 -40.92
CA ALA A 13 6.02 9.02 -39.70
C ALA A 13 5.23 10.12 -38.98
N LEU A 14 5.75 11.35 -38.98
CA LEU A 14 5.07 12.52 -38.40
C LEU A 14 3.82 12.89 -39.22
N GLU A 15 3.92 12.90 -40.55
CA GLU A 15 2.80 13.18 -41.45
C GLU A 15 1.68 12.13 -41.30
N ASN A 16 2.04 10.84 -41.21
CA ASN A 16 1.08 9.76 -40.96
C ASN A 16 0.38 9.90 -39.59
N GLU A 17 1.12 10.29 -38.54
CA GLU A 17 0.54 10.52 -37.21
C GLU A 17 -0.48 11.66 -37.25
N VAL A 18 -0.17 12.78 -37.91
CA VAL A 18 -1.12 13.90 -38.06
C VAL A 18 -2.37 13.45 -38.81
N ALA A 19 -2.23 12.72 -39.92
CA ALA A 19 -3.38 12.22 -40.68
C ALA A 19 -4.27 11.29 -39.82
N SER A 20 -3.66 10.38 -39.05
CA SER A 20 -4.37 9.49 -38.11
C SER A 20 -5.12 10.27 -37.02
N LEU A 21 -4.50 11.31 -36.46
CA LEU A 21 -5.13 12.16 -35.44
C LEU A 21 -6.29 12.99 -35.99
N VAL A 22 -6.17 13.51 -37.21
CA VAL A 22 -7.25 14.23 -37.90
C VAL A 22 -8.46 13.30 -38.12
N GLU A 23 -8.21 12.07 -38.57
CA GLU A 23 -9.30 11.10 -38.77
C GLU A 23 -9.98 10.73 -37.44
N LYS A 24 -9.20 10.51 -36.37
CA LYS A 24 -9.75 10.28 -35.03
C LYS A 24 -10.61 11.45 -34.55
N ALA A 25 -10.18 12.69 -34.78
CA ALA A 25 -10.94 13.88 -34.40
C ALA A 25 -12.27 13.99 -35.18
N LYS A 26 -12.27 13.59 -36.45
CA LYS A 26 -13.48 13.52 -37.27
C LYS A 26 -14.48 12.50 -36.71
N ILE A 27 -14.04 11.27 -36.44
CA ILE A 27 -14.86 10.21 -35.83
C ILE A 27 -15.42 10.66 -34.48
N LEU A 28 -14.60 11.32 -33.66
CA LEU A 28 -15.01 11.86 -32.37
C LEU A 28 -16.16 12.87 -32.53
N ASN A 29 -16.02 13.84 -33.43
CA ASN A 29 -17.04 14.88 -33.66
C ASN A 29 -18.36 14.29 -34.18
N GLU A 30 -18.28 13.32 -35.11
CA GLU A 30 -19.46 12.65 -35.66
C GLU A 30 -20.21 11.88 -34.56
N LYS A 31 -19.50 11.07 -33.76
CA LYS A 31 -20.11 10.31 -32.67
C LYS A 31 -20.65 11.22 -31.56
N ALA A 32 -19.94 12.30 -31.23
CA ALA A 32 -20.36 13.26 -30.22
C ALA A 32 -21.67 13.96 -30.57
N ALA A 33 -21.90 14.25 -31.86
CA ALA A 33 -23.11 14.91 -32.32
C ALA A 33 -24.37 14.04 -32.19
N SER A 34 -24.22 12.71 -32.24
CA SER A 34 -25.34 11.75 -32.18
C SER A 34 -25.49 11.03 -30.84
N ALA A 35 -24.57 11.23 -29.91
CA ALA A 35 -24.52 10.51 -28.64
C ALA A 35 -25.48 11.13 -27.61
N GLU A 36 -26.39 10.35 -27.06
CA GLU A 36 -27.17 10.76 -25.88
C GLU A 36 -26.26 10.76 -24.64
N ALA A 37 -26.33 11.83 -23.85
CA ALA A 37 -25.48 12.02 -22.68
C ALA A 37 -26.10 11.41 -21.40
N PRO A 38 -25.30 10.80 -20.49
CA PRO A 38 -23.86 10.55 -20.61
C PRO A 38 -23.57 9.22 -21.35
N SER A 39 -22.66 9.24 -22.33
CA SER A 39 -22.19 8.03 -23.03
C SER A 39 -20.73 8.15 -23.45
N LEU A 40 -20.07 6.99 -23.62
CA LEU A 40 -18.68 6.90 -24.06
C LEU A 40 -18.60 7.08 -25.59
N ILE A 41 -17.98 8.18 -26.03
CA ILE A 41 -17.88 8.53 -27.46
C ILE A 41 -16.64 7.89 -28.10
N ILE A 42 -15.50 7.93 -27.41
CA ILE A 42 -14.25 7.26 -27.81
C ILE A 42 -13.56 6.73 -26.56
N GLU A 43 -12.98 5.53 -26.65
CA GLU A 43 -12.06 5.04 -25.62
C GLU A 43 -10.78 5.89 -25.64
N GLY A 44 -10.38 6.37 -24.46
CA GLY A 44 -9.16 7.13 -24.29
C GLY A 44 -7.93 6.23 -24.20
N LEU A 45 -6.85 6.78 -23.64
CA LEU A 45 -5.69 5.99 -23.26
C LEU A 45 -6.05 5.08 -22.08
N TYR A 46 -5.72 3.80 -22.17
CA TYR A 46 -5.73 2.91 -21.01
C TYR A 46 -4.51 3.25 -20.15
N PHE A 47 -4.76 3.79 -18.96
CA PHE A 47 -3.74 3.97 -17.94
C PHE A 47 -3.95 2.92 -16.85
N MET A 48 -2.89 2.25 -16.46
CA MET A 48 -2.88 1.38 -15.30
C MET A 48 -1.97 2.01 -14.25
N ALA A 49 -2.54 2.27 -13.08
CA ALA A 49 -1.76 2.56 -11.89
C ALA A 49 -1.43 1.23 -11.19
N VAL A 50 -0.17 1.02 -10.84
CA VAL A 50 0.29 -0.19 -10.15
C VAL A 50 0.92 0.23 -8.83
N GLU A 51 0.45 -0.38 -7.74
CA GLU A 51 1.03 -0.19 -6.41
C GLU A 51 2.28 -1.06 -6.26
N PHE A 52 3.39 -0.47 -5.80
CA PHE A 52 4.59 -1.20 -5.44
C PHE A 52 4.69 -1.29 -3.91
N PRO A 53 4.31 -2.42 -3.28
CA PRO A 53 4.39 -2.58 -1.84
C PRO A 53 5.84 -2.82 -1.38
N TYR A 54 6.04 -2.86 -0.05
CA TYR A 54 7.32 -3.03 0.62
C TYR A 54 8.27 -4.04 -0.07
N ALA A 55 7.81 -5.28 -0.28
CA ALA A 55 8.66 -6.33 -0.84
C ALA A 55 9.13 -6.03 -2.28
N SER A 56 8.25 -5.42 -3.10
CA SER A 56 8.60 -5.01 -4.47
C SER A 56 9.63 -3.89 -4.45
N LYS A 57 9.45 -2.87 -3.61
CA LYS A 57 10.40 -1.76 -3.43
C LYS A 57 11.78 -2.26 -3.00
N ARG A 58 11.84 -3.16 -2.02
CA ARG A 58 13.10 -3.80 -1.59
C ARG A 58 13.82 -4.51 -2.73
N LYS A 59 13.09 -5.20 -3.61
CA LYS A 59 13.69 -5.88 -4.77
C LYS A 59 14.20 -4.89 -5.81
N LEU A 60 13.45 -3.81 -6.07
CA LEU A 60 13.86 -2.75 -6.97
C LEU A 60 15.08 -1.98 -6.44
N ASP A 61 15.13 -1.71 -5.14
CA ASP A 61 16.29 -1.10 -4.47
C ASP A 61 17.55 -1.97 -4.66
N ALA A 62 17.42 -3.29 -4.46
CA ALA A 62 18.55 -4.21 -4.65
C ALA A 62 19.06 -4.20 -6.10
N LEU A 63 18.17 -4.18 -7.09
CA LEU A 63 18.55 -4.07 -8.51
C LEU A 63 19.21 -2.73 -8.82
N ARG A 64 18.69 -1.64 -8.26
CA ARG A 64 19.25 -0.29 -8.42
C ARG A 64 20.67 -0.20 -7.86
N ALA A 65 20.90 -0.79 -6.68
CA ALA A 65 22.23 -0.81 -6.04
C ALA A 65 23.30 -1.55 -6.87
N CYS A 66 22.90 -2.44 -7.78
CA CYS A 66 23.83 -3.10 -8.70
C CYS A 66 24.33 -2.21 -9.84
N VAL A 67 23.65 -1.09 -10.13
CA VAL A 67 23.94 -0.26 -11.31
C VAL A 67 24.34 1.18 -10.98
N THR A 68 24.01 1.68 -9.79
CA THR A 68 24.34 3.04 -9.36
C THR A 68 24.52 3.12 -7.85
N PRO A 69 25.41 4.00 -7.34
CA PRO A 69 25.39 4.38 -5.92
C PRO A 69 23.99 4.90 -5.55
N THR A 70 23.42 4.35 -4.47
CA THR A 70 22.04 4.61 -4.07
C THR A 70 21.90 4.40 -2.56
N MET A 71 20.96 5.11 -1.95
CA MET A 71 20.59 4.89 -0.55
C MET A 71 19.74 3.61 -0.42
N GLU A 72 19.97 2.82 0.63
CA GLU A 72 19.04 1.73 0.98
C GLU A 72 17.63 2.31 1.21
N GLY A 73 16.60 1.66 0.67
CA GLY A 73 15.22 2.14 0.79
C GLY A 73 14.87 3.28 -0.16
N HIS A 74 15.64 3.50 -1.24
CA HIS A 74 15.41 4.55 -2.24
C HIS A 74 13.93 4.67 -2.63
N HIS A 75 13.29 3.58 -3.06
CA HIS A 75 11.91 3.65 -3.54
C HIS A 75 10.92 4.02 -2.43
N PHE A 76 11.17 3.61 -1.19
CA PHE A 76 10.37 4.01 -0.03
C PHE A 76 10.52 5.51 0.25
N TYR A 77 11.76 6.00 0.42
CA TYR A 77 12.01 7.41 0.69
C TYR A 77 11.58 8.34 -0.44
N LYS A 78 11.67 7.87 -1.69
CA LYS A 78 11.14 8.58 -2.86
C LYS A 78 9.61 8.66 -2.80
N SER A 79 8.94 7.59 -2.36
CA SER A 79 7.49 7.54 -2.20
C SER A 79 6.99 8.45 -1.06
N CYS A 80 7.81 8.75 -0.06
CA CYS A 80 7.48 9.72 0.99
C CYS A 80 7.26 11.15 0.44
N GLY A 81 7.84 11.48 -0.72
CA GLY A 81 7.75 12.82 -1.30
C GLY A 81 8.38 13.90 -0.42
N GLY A 82 8.06 15.16 -0.72
CA GLY A 82 8.40 16.32 0.10
C GLY A 82 9.89 16.41 0.50
N ARG A 83 10.14 16.75 1.77
CA ARG A 83 11.48 16.92 2.33
C ARG A 83 12.28 15.62 2.35
N VAL A 84 11.63 14.48 2.59
CA VAL A 84 12.30 13.17 2.62
C VAL A 84 12.84 12.81 1.23
N SER A 85 12.02 12.94 0.18
CA SER A 85 12.47 12.69 -1.19
C SER A 85 13.56 13.68 -1.63
N ALA A 86 13.49 14.95 -1.22
CA ALA A 86 14.52 15.93 -1.55
C ALA A 86 15.85 15.63 -0.83
N ALA A 87 15.80 15.22 0.43
CA ALA A 87 16.97 14.79 1.19
C ALA A 87 17.60 13.52 0.58
N LEU A 88 16.78 12.58 0.09
CA LEU A 88 17.24 11.39 -0.61
C LEU A 88 18.05 11.76 -1.86
N GLU A 89 17.54 12.68 -2.68
CA GLU A 89 18.24 13.14 -3.88
C GLU A 89 19.58 13.81 -3.56
N MET A 90 19.64 14.56 -2.46
CA MET A 90 20.90 15.15 -2.00
C MET A 90 21.87 14.06 -1.53
N ALA A 91 21.41 13.08 -0.75
CA ALA A 91 22.21 11.96 -0.27
C ALA A 91 22.80 11.15 -1.43
N GLU A 92 21.99 10.81 -2.45
CA GLU A 92 22.47 10.06 -3.61
C GLU A 92 23.49 10.86 -4.43
N LYS A 93 23.32 12.17 -4.58
CA LYS A 93 24.34 13.03 -5.22
C LYS A 93 25.66 13.06 -4.46
N LEU A 94 25.65 12.93 -3.13
CA LEU A 94 26.88 12.82 -2.35
C LEU A 94 27.55 11.45 -2.59
N LEU A 95 26.78 10.37 -2.64
CA LEU A 95 27.30 9.04 -2.99
C LEU A 95 27.89 9.01 -4.41
N GLU A 96 27.25 9.65 -5.38
CA GLU A 96 27.76 9.79 -6.75
C GLU A 96 29.11 10.54 -6.80
N LYS A 97 29.33 11.48 -5.88
CA LYS A 97 30.60 12.21 -5.74
C LYS A 97 31.69 11.42 -5.00
N GLY A 98 31.38 10.21 -4.53
CA GLY A 98 32.33 9.35 -3.83
C GLY A 98 32.37 9.55 -2.32
N GLU A 99 31.41 10.27 -1.73
CA GLU A 99 31.31 10.39 -0.27
C GLU A 99 31.01 9.05 0.40
N GLY A 100 31.53 8.84 1.61
CA GLY A 100 31.39 7.58 2.33
C GLY A 100 29.94 7.27 2.74
N TYR A 101 29.44 6.08 2.37
CA TYR A 101 28.05 5.67 2.61
C TYR A 101 27.57 5.87 4.05
N THR A 102 28.36 5.46 5.04
CA THR A 102 28.00 5.59 6.46
C THR A 102 27.79 7.04 6.90
N ALA A 103 28.62 7.96 6.41
CA ALA A 103 28.51 9.37 6.75
C ALA A 103 27.27 9.99 6.09
N VAL A 104 27.05 9.69 4.80
CA VAL A 104 25.87 10.16 4.06
C VAL A 104 24.59 9.63 4.69
N LYS A 105 24.55 8.33 5.02
CA LYS A 105 23.39 7.70 5.66
C LYS A 105 23.06 8.37 6.99
N LYS A 106 24.05 8.59 7.85
CA LYS A 106 23.85 9.25 9.14
C LYS A 106 23.25 10.66 8.97
N LEU A 107 23.81 11.48 8.06
CA LEU A 107 23.32 12.83 7.81
C LEU A 107 21.88 12.81 7.25
N PHE A 108 21.58 11.86 6.36
CA PHE A 108 20.24 11.68 5.81
C PHE A 108 19.23 11.30 6.90
N GLU A 109 19.57 10.36 7.78
CA GLU A 109 18.73 9.96 8.92
C GLU A 109 18.50 11.14 9.88
N GLU A 110 19.54 11.89 10.23
CA GLU A 110 19.45 13.08 11.07
C GLU A 110 18.54 14.16 10.46
N GLN A 111 18.63 14.36 9.14
CA GLN A 111 17.84 15.36 8.42
C GLN A 111 16.36 14.96 8.28
N THR A 112 16.05 13.66 8.21
CA THR A 112 14.70 13.16 7.93
C THR A 112 13.95 12.65 9.15
N ALA A 113 14.63 12.42 10.28
CA ALA A 113 14.05 11.88 11.51
C ALA A 113 12.78 12.63 11.97
N ALA A 114 12.77 13.96 11.86
CA ALA A 114 11.64 14.79 12.28
C ALA A 114 10.41 14.69 11.37
N GLU A 115 10.54 14.10 10.17
CA GLU A 115 9.41 13.89 9.26
C GLU A 115 8.62 12.62 9.60
N PHE A 116 9.24 11.66 10.28
CA PHE A 116 8.60 10.38 10.58
C PHE A 116 7.84 10.44 11.91
N PRO A 117 6.71 9.72 12.00
CA PRO A 117 5.88 9.77 13.19
C PRO A 117 6.55 9.01 14.34
N VAL A 118 6.38 9.52 15.55
CA VAL A 118 6.87 8.89 16.80
C VAL A 118 5.71 8.44 17.68
N GLU A 119 6.02 7.69 18.73
CA GLU A 119 5.03 7.25 19.73
C GLU A 119 4.21 8.44 20.27
N GLY A 120 2.91 8.25 20.41
CA GLY A 120 1.92 9.25 20.81
C GLY A 120 1.38 10.12 19.66
N MET A 121 2.00 10.10 18.48
CA MET A 121 1.48 10.84 17.32
C MET A 121 0.28 10.15 16.67
N THR A 122 -0.52 10.95 15.98
CA THR A 122 -1.64 10.46 15.16
C THR A 122 -1.24 10.36 13.70
N VAL A 123 -1.56 9.24 13.07
CA VAL A 123 -1.29 8.94 11.65
C VAL A 123 -2.53 8.37 10.99
N ASP A 124 -2.67 8.55 9.69
CA ASP A 124 -3.71 7.85 8.93
C ASP A 124 -3.35 6.39 8.72
N VAL A 125 -4.35 5.52 8.59
CA VAL A 125 -4.15 4.12 8.22
C VAL A 125 -4.74 3.89 6.82
N GLU A 126 -3.86 3.68 5.86
CA GLU A 126 -4.17 3.49 4.45
C GLU A 126 -4.22 1.99 4.11
N HIS A 127 -5.43 1.50 3.92
CA HIS A 127 -5.72 0.11 3.57
C HIS A 127 -5.95 0.02 2.05
N VAL A 128 -4.91 -0.33 1.31
CA VAL A 128 -4.94 -0.39 -0.16
C VAL A 128 -5.52 -1.74 -0.60
N LYS A 129 -6.59 -1.74 -1.39
CA LYS A 129 -7.17 -2.97 -1.96
C LYS A 129 -6.43 -3.44 -3.19
N LEU A 130 -6.62 -4.71 -3.56
CA LEU A 130 -6.08 -5.27 -4.81
C LEU A 130 -6.55 -4.53 -6.08
N SER A 131 -7.67 -3.80 -6.01
CA SER A 131 -8.15 -2.94 -7.09
C SER A 131 -7.36 -1.62 -7.23
N GLY A 132 -6.47 -1.30 -6.28
CA GLY A 132 -5.78 -0.02 -6.16
C GLY A 132 -6.58 1.05 -5.39
N ALA A 133 -7.83 0.77 -5.00
CA ALA A 133 -8.60 1.68 -4.16
C ALA A 133 -7.98 1.80 -2.77
N VAL A 134 -7.83 3.03 -2.26
CA VAL A 134 -7.27 3.30 -0.93
C VAL A 134 -8.42 3.57 0.03
N PHE A 135 -8.58 2.72 1.03
CA PHE A 135 -9.53 2.92 2.12
C PHE A 135 -8.83 3.55 3.31
N HIS A 136 -9.25 4.76 3.67
CA HIS A 136 -8.77 5.43 4.86
C HIS A 136 -9.55 4.91 6.06
N LEU A 137 -8.88 4.11 6.88
CA LEU A 137 -9.43 3.51 8.08
C LEU A 137 -9.58 4.52 9.24
N GLY A 138 -9.21 5.78 8.99
CA GLY A 138 -9.20 6.88 9.94
C GLY A 138 -7.88 7.01 10.68
N GLN A 139 -7.85 8.01 11.55
CA GLN A 139 -6.70 8.36 12.35
C GLN A 139 -6.45 7.34 13.47
N ALA A 140 -5.20 6.91 13.59
CA ALA A 140 -4.70 6.03 14.63
C ALA A 140 -3.63 6.72 15.47
N VAL A 141 -3.62 6.45 16.77
CA VAL A 141 -2.53 6.85 17.66
C VAL A 141 -1.47 5.77 17.62
N LEU A 142 -0.22 6.14 17.33
CA LEU A 142 0.93 5.23 17.47
C LEU A 142 1.21 5.01 18.95
N GLU A 143 1.09 3.78 19.40
CA GLU A 143 1.33 3.40 20.80
C GLU A 143 2.78 2.93 20.99
N VAL A 144 3.31 2.19 20.01
CA VAL A 144 4.68 1.66 20.01
C VAL A 144 5.24 1.72 18.59
N ILE A 145 6.45 2.26 18.43
CA ILE A 145 7.24 2.18 17.19
C ILE A 145 8.73 2.07 17.51
N ASN A 146 9.18 0.87 17.86
CA ASN A 146 10.58 0.62 18.20
C ASN A 146 10.96 -0.84 17.93
N ASN A 147 12.25 -1.11 17.73
CA ASN A 147 12.79 -2.47 17.58
C ASN A 147 12.05 -3.38 16.56
N GLY A 148 11.46 -2.77 15.52
CA GLY A 148 10.67 -3.47 14.52
C GLY A 148 9.25 -3.81 14.95
N GLU A 149 8.80 -3.47 16.15
CA GLU A 149 7.41 -3.57 16.58
C GLU A 149 6.63 -2.29 16.25
N LEU A 150 5.39 -2.48 15.80
CA LEU A 150 4.45 -1.41 15.48
C LEU A 150 3.10 -1.73 16.14
N CYS A 151 2.69 -0.88 17.08
CA CYS A 151 1.39 -0.93 17.72
C CYS A 151 0.68 0.40 17.54
N TYR A 152 -0.59 0.36 17.13
CA TYR A 152 -1.40 1.56 16.98
C TYR A 152 -2.85 1.27 17.34
N SER A 153 -3.54 2.30 17.83
CA SER A 153 -4.92 2.16 18.24
C SER A 153 -5.84 3.17 17.57
N ARG A 154 -7.09 2.74 17.32
CA ARG A 154 -8.16 3.56 16.74
C ARG A 154 -9.40 3.46 17.59
N THR A 155 -10.14 4.56 17.67
CA THR A 155 -11.49 4.58 18.24
C THR A 155 -12.51 4.41 17.11
N ILE A 156 -13.35 3.41 17.24
CA ILE A 156 -14.42 3.13 16.29
C ILE A 156 -15.48 4.22 16.39
N LYS A 157 -15.91 4.77 15.25
CA LYS A 157 -16.82 5.94 15.22
C LYS A 157 -18.28 5.60 14.96
N ALA A 158 -18.57 4.42 14.43
CA ALA A 158 -19.90 4.05 13.97
C ALA A 158 -20.30 2.66 14.48
N ASP A 159 -21.58 2.52 14.79
CA ASP A 159 -22.20 1.26 15.19
C ASP A 159 -22.33 0.30 13.99
N GLY A 160 -22.51 -0.98 14.26
CA GLY A 160 -22.71 -2.02 13.25
C GLY A 160 -22.47 -3.41 13.81
N VAL A 161 -21.91 -4.30 12.98
CA VAL A 161 -21.49 -5.64 13.38
C VAL A 161 -20.06 -5.87 12.88
N TYR A 162 -19.25 -6.58 13.66
CA TYR A 162 -18.01 -7.15 13.16
C TYR A 162 -18.34 -8.50 12.50
N ASP A 163 -18.60 -8.51 11.19
CA ASP A 163 -19.20 -9.64 10.46
C ASP A 163 -18.50 -11.00 10.71
N GLY A 164 -17.16 -11.01 10.67
CA GLY A 164 -16.35 -12.21 10.96
C GLY A 164 -16.40 -12.68 12.43
N LEU A 165 -16.62 -11.75 13.37
CA LEU A 165 -16.64 -12.04 14.81
C LEU A 165 -18.04 -12.38 15.33
N GLY A 166 -19.09 -11.97 14.61
CA GLY A 166 -20.47 -12.12 15.07
C GLY A 166 -20.80 -11.26 16.30
N THR A 167 -20.00 -10.23 16.58
CA THR A 167 -20.16 -9.33 17.73
C THR A 167 -20.66 -7.96 17.29
N VAL A 168 -21.47 -7.31 18.13
CA VAL A 168 -21.95 -5.94 17.89
C VAL A 168 -20.75 -5.01 17.85
N LYS A 169 -20.69 -4.12 16.86
CA LYS A 169 -19.70 -3.04 16.77
C LYS A 169 -20.35 -1.77 17.29
N GLU A 170 -19.67 -1.07 18.18
CA GLU A 170 -20.23 0.13 18.82
C GLU A 170 -19.28 1.31 18.68
N ALA A 171 -19.83 2.49 18.44
CA ALA A 171 -19.08 3.74 18.42
C ALA A 171 -18.45 3.95 19.80
N GLY A 172 -17.12 4.00 19.86
CA GLY A 172 -16.28 4.08 21.06
C GLY A 172 -15.56 2.78 21.41
N ASP A 173 -15.82 1.68 20.71
CA ASP A 173 -14.93 0.50 20.75
C ASP A 173 -13.49 0.91 20.40
N LYS A 174 -12.51 0.22 21.00
CA LYS A 174 -11.08 0.41 20.72
C LYS A 174 -10.57 -0.74 19.84
N ALA A 175 -9.97 -0.39 18.70
CA ALA A 175 -9.25 -1.33 17.84
C ALA A 175 -7.75 -1.15 18.06
N VAL A 176 -7.07 -2.17 18.58
CA VAL A 176 -5.63 -2.17 18.85
C VAL A 176 -4.95 -3.10 17.86
N SER A 177 -4.18 -2.52 16.95
CA SER A 177 -3.48 -3.24 15.88
C SER A 177 -2.00 -3.40 16.22
N LYS A 178 -1.47 -4.59 15.97
CA LYS A 178 -0.07 -4.96 16.21
C LYS A 178 0.50 -5.69 15.00
N THR A 179 1.73 -5.36 14.65
CA THR A 179 2.52 -5.99 13.59
C THR A 179 4.00 -5.74 13.86
N LYS A 180 4.86 -6.48 13.16
CA LYS A 180 6.29 -6.18 13.05
C LYS A 180 6.66 -5.69 11.66
N LEU A 181 7.74 -4.92 11.55
CA LEU A 181 8.29 -4.50 10.27
C LEU A 181 8.72 -5.74 9.47
N GLY A 182 8.18 -5.87 8.26
CA GLY A 182 8.40 -7.04 7.40
C GLY A 182 7.42 -8.20 7.63
N GLU A 183 6.54 -8.13 8.63
CA GLU A 183 5.50 -9.12 8.86
C GLU A 183 4.39 -9.02 7.80
N TRP A 184 3.78 -10.16 7.43
CA TRP A 184 2.79 -10.25 6.35
C TRP A 184 1.35 -10.28 6.87
N HIS A 185 1.16 -9.87 8.11
CA HIS A 185 -0.15 -9.78 8.70
C HIS A 185 -0.20 -8.69 9.77
N ILE A 186 -1.38 -8.13 10.00
CA ILE A 186 -1.65 -7.22 11.11
C ILE A 186 -2.71 -7.87 12.00
N THR A 187 -2.42 -8.00 13.28
CA THR A 187 -3.40 -8.48 14.26
C THR A 187 -4.11 -7.29 14.90
N THR A 188 -5.40 -7.13 14.65
CA THR A 188 -6.26 -6.12 15.28
C THR A 188 -7.19 -6.77 16.31
N ASN A 189 -6.98 -6.43 17.59
CA ASN A 189 -7.87 -6.78 18.69
C ASN A 189 -8.93 -5.70 18.89
N TYR A 190 -10.17 -6.11 19.07
CA TYR A 190 -11.29 -5.22 19.31
C TYR A 190 -11.74 -5.32 20.76
N TYR A 191 -11.93 -4.18 21.39
CA TYR A 191 -12.40 -4.05 22.77
C TYR A 191 -13.59 -3.11 22.82
N SER A 192 -14.54 -3.40 23.70
CA SER A 192 -15.62 -2.47 24.04
C SER A 192 -15.06 -1.23 24.72
N LYS A 193 -15.90 -0.18 24.86
CA LYS A 193 -15.58 1.01 25.68
C LYS A 193 -15.11 0.66 27.09
N ASP A 194 -15.69 -0.39 27.67
CA ASP A 194 -15.41 -0.85 29.04
C ASP A 194 -14.21 -1.80 29.10
N GLY A 195 -13.54 -2.06 27.97
CA GLY A 195 -12.34 -2.89 27.88
C GLY A 195 -12.59 -4.39 27.71
N ALA A 196 -13.85 -4.83 27.62
CA ALA A 196 -14.14 -6.24 27.32
C ALA A 196 -13.72 -6.60 25.89
N TRP A 197 -12.96 -7.68 25.73
CA TRP A 197 -12.50 -8.15 24.41
C TRP A 197 -13.65 -8.72 23.58
N LYS A 198 -13.74 -8.28 22.31
CA LYS A 198 -14.82 -8.61 21.36
C LYS A 198 -14.36 -9.54 20.24
N GLY A 199 -13.08 -9.91 20.22
CA GLY A 199 -12.45 -10.76 19.21
C GLY A 199 -11.27 -10.07 18.50
N ALA A 200 -10.66 -10.79 17.57
CA ALA A 200 -9.52 -10.29 16.80
C ALA A 200 -9.63 -10.64 15.31
N TYR A 201 -9.12 -9.76 14.46
CA TYR A 201 -8.84 -10.04 13.06
C TYR A 201 -7.34 -10.09 12.84
N ILE A 202 -6.88 -11.09 12.11
CA ILE A 202 -5.52 -11.16 11.58
C ILE A 202 -5.64 -10.96 10.08
N ASN A 203 -5.41 -9.73 9.63
CA ASN A 203 -5.49 -9.36 8.23
C ASN A 203 -4.19 -9.72 7.53
N ILE A 204 -4.24 -10.55 6.50
CA ILE A 204 -3.06 -10.90 5.70
C ILE A 204 -2.83 -9.78 4.69
N ASN A 205 -1.68 -9.12 4.80
CA ASN A 205 -1.33 -7.97 3.98
C ASN A 205 0.14 -7.97 3.61
N THR A 206 0.50 -7.11 2.67
CA THR A 206 1.91 -6.82 2.44
C THR A 206 2.47 -6.08 3.65
N PRO A 207 3.77 -6.25 3.98
CA PRO A 207 4.35 -5.58 5.14
C PRO A 207 4.12 -4.08 5.18
N VAL A 208 3.78 -3.59 6.38
CA VAL A 208 3.43 -2.19 6.62
C VAL A 208 4.63 -1.27 6.38
N GLU A 209 4.39 -0.20 5.64
CA GLU A 209 5.31 0.91 5.46
C GLU A 209 4.85 2.10 6.32
N VAL A 210 5.78 2.68 7.10
CA VAL A 210 5.51 3.84 7.96
C VAL A 210 5.92 5.12 7.23
N TYR A 211 4.98 5.77 6.58
CA TYR A 211 5.18 7.07 5.93
C TYR A 211 5.07 8.22 6.94
N PRO A 212 5.56 9.43 6.59
CA PRO A 212 5.47 10.62 7.44
C PRO A 212 4.10 10.87 8.08
N ASN A 213 3.01 10.62 7.35
CA ASN A 213 1.64 10.90 7.81
C ASN A 213 0.73 9.66 7.82
N ALA A 214 1.23 8.48 7.45
CA ALA A 214 0.37 7.31 7.25
C ALA A 214 1.08 5.98 7.48
N LEU A 215 0.34 4.99 7.96
CA LEU A 215 0.67 3.58 7.85
C LEU A 215 0.02 3.03 6.58
N ARG A 216 0.81 2.48 5.66
CA ARG A 216 0.31 2.00 4.36
C ARG A 216 0.68 0.54 4.13
N TYR A 217 -0.29 -0.23 3.66
CA TYR A 217 -0.12 -1.61 3.24
C TYR A 217 -1.17 -2.00 2.20
N VAL A 218 -0.87 -3.05 1.42
CA VAL A 218 -1.83 -3.66 0.50
C VAL A 218 -2.48 -4.85 1.19
N ASP A 219 -3.80 -4.78 1.32
CA ASP A 219 -4.65 -5.86 1.78
C ASP A 219 -4.73 -6.96 0.72
N LEU A 220 -4.50 -8.20 1.14
CA LEU A 220 -4.51 -9.36 0.26
C LEU A 220 -5.86 -10.09 0.30
N GLU A 221 -6.89 -9.44 0.86
CA GLU A 221 -8.29 -9.87 0.90
C GLU A 221 -8.49 -11.20 1.65
N VAL A 222 -7.56 -11.61 2.51
CA VAL A 222 -7.68 -12.81 3.34
C VAL A 222 -7.53 -12.39 4.80
N ASP A 223 -8.48 -12.83 5.61
CA ASP A 223 -8.50 -12.55 7.04
C ASP A 223 -8.67 -13.84 7.84
N VAL A 224 -8.03 -13.92 8.99
CA VAL A 224 -8.33 -14.94 10.01
C VAL A 224 -9.01 -14.24 11.19
N CYS A 225 -10.26 -14.59 11.47
CA CYS A 225 -10.98 -14.04 12.61
C CYS A 225 -10.91 -15.01 13.80
N ILE A 226 -10.78 -14.44 15.00
CA ILE A 226 -10.81 -15.14 16.28
C ILE A 226 -11.97 -14.57 17.08
N ARG A 227 -13.02 -15.39 17.25
CA ARG A 227 -14.24 -15.03 17.97
C ARG A 227 -14.00 -14.98 19.49
N PRO A 228 -14.88 -14.32 20.26
CA PRO A 228 -14.79 -14.28 21.73
C PRO A 228 -14.74 -15.66 22.41
N ASP A 229 -15.39 -16.66 21.83
CA ASP A 229 -15.38 -18.05 22.32
C ASP A 229 -14.06 -18.79 21.99
N GLY A 230 -13.21 -18.21 21.16
CA GLY A 230 -11.95 -18.78 20.68
C GLY A 230 -12.07 -19.54 19.36
N GLU A 231 -13.24 -19.60 18.73
CA GLU A 231 -13.39 -20.17 17.39
C GLU A 231 -12.58 -19.33 16.39
N THR A 232 -11.80 -20.02 15.55
CA THR A 232 -11.00 -19.40 14.50
C THR A 232 -11.59 -19.73 13.14
N LYS A 233 -11.78 -18.73 12.29
CA LYS A 233 -12.29 -18.92 10.93
C LYS A 233 -11.47 -18.11 9.93
N VAL A 234 -11.10 -18.75 8.82
CA VAL A 234 -10.50 -18.07 7.67
C VAL A 234 -11.62 -17.52 6.78
N LEU A 235 -11.50 -16.27 6.37
CA LEU A 235 -12.44 -15.57 5.51
C LEU A 235 -11.79 -15.29 4.15
N ASP A 236 -12.63 -15.22 3.12
CA ASP A 236 -12.30 -14.65 1.82
C ASP A 236 -11.15 -15.31 1.00
N LEU A 237 -10.77 -16.56 1.31
CA LEU A 237 -9.85 -17.35 0.46
C LEU A 237 -10.29 -17.42 -1.01
N GLU A 238 -11.60 -17.49 -1.27
CA GLU A 238 -12.15 -17.48 -2.63
C GLU A 238 -11.85 -16.16 -3.39
N LYS A 239 -11.73 -15.03 -2.68
CA LYS A 239 -11.38 -13.75 -3.31
C LYS A 239 -9.93 -13.77 -3.79
N LEU A 240 -9.03 -14.36 -3.01
CA LEU A 240 -7.64 -14.55 -3.38
C LEU A 240 -7.49 -15.46 -4.61
N GLU A 241 -8.24 -16.57 -4.67
CA GLU A 241 -8.26 -17.48 -5.82
C GLU A 241 -8.73 -16.75 -7.10
N LYS A 242 -9.83 -15.99 -7.00
CA LYS A 242 -10.33 -15.17 -8.12
C LYS A 242 -9.31 -14.09 -8.53
N ALA A 243 -8.55 -13.53 -7.59
CA ALA A 243 -7.51 -12.55 -7.89
C ALA A 243 -6.33 -13.19 -8.64
N LEU A 244 -5.96 -14.43 -8.30
CA LEU A 244 -4.97 -15.22 -9.04
C LEU A 244 -5.46 -15.55 -10.46
N GLU A 245 -6.69 -16.03 -10.61
CA GLU A 245 -7.28 -16.35 -11.92
C GLU A 245 -7.32 -15.14 -12.86
N LYS A 246 -7.59 -13.94 -12.31
CA LYS A 246 -7.60 -12.68 -13.05
C LYS A 246 -6.20 -12.09 -13.28
N GLY A 247 -5.14 -12.72 -12.76
CA GLY A 247 -3.76 -12.24 -12.86
C GLY A 247 -3.47 -10.97 -12.05
N LEU A 248 -4.34 -10.61 -11.10
CA LEU A 248 -4.11 -9.47 -10.18
C LEU A 248 -3.07 -9.81 -9.11
N VAL A 249 -3.00 -11.09 -8.74
CA VAL A 249 -2.04 -11.64 -7.79
C VAL A 249 -1.19 -12.67 -8.52
N SER A 250 0.14 -12.63 -8.31
CA SER A 250 1.04 -13.63 -8.90
C SER A 250 0.96 -14.96 -8.14
N GLY A 251 1.29 -16.06 -8.80
CA GLY A 251 1.37 -17.37 -8.14
C GLY A 251 2.31 -17.38 -6.93
N THR A 252 3.45 -16.67 -7.02
CA THR A 252 4.38 -16.53 -5.89
C THR A 252 3.75 -15.81 -4.69
N LEU A 253 2.97 -14.75 -4.93
CA LEU A 253 2.29 -14.03 -3.85
C LEU A 253 1.14 -14.87 -3.27
N TYR A 254 0.42 -15.61 -4.11
CA TYR A 254 -0.62 -16.54 -3.67
C TYR A 254 -0.07 -17.60 -2.71
N GLU A 255 1.03 -18.27 -3.09
CA GLU A 255 1.68 -19.27 -2.22
C GLU A 255 2.21 -18.65 -0.93
N ARG A 256 2.73 -17.42 -0.98
CA ARG A 256 3.16 -16.69 0.22
C ARG A 256 1.99 -16.45 1.18
N VAL A 257 0.84 -16.01 0.68
CA VAL A 257 -0.37 -15.78 1.49
C VAL A 257 -0.86 -17.09 2.11
N LYS A 258 -0.89 -18.19 1.35
CA LYS A 258 -1.26 -19.51 1.88
C LYS A 258 -0.34 -19.96 3.01
N ALA A 259 0.97 -19.83 2.81
CA ALA A 259 1.95 -20.19 3.85
C ALA A 259 1.76 -19.38 5.13
N GLU A 260 1.50 -18.07 5.00
CA GLU A 260 1.24 -17.18 6.14
C GLU A 260 -0.02 -17.59 6.90
N VAL A 261 -1.13 -17.87 6.20
CA VAL A 261 -2.38 -18.36 6.81
C VAL A 261 -2.14 -19.67 7.56
N GLU A 262 -1.43 -20.62 6.96
CA GLU A 262 -1.11 -21.88 7.62
C GLU A 262 -0.26 -21.68 8.89
N GLU A 263 0.72 -20.78 8.85
CA GLU A 263 1.57 -20.47 9.99
C GLU A 263 0.75 -19.88 11.14
N ILE A 264 -0.14 -18.93 10.84
CA ILE A 264 -1.07 -18.33 11.82
C ILE A 264 -1.98 -19.40 12.45
N LEU A 265 -2.51 -20.32 11.65
CA LEU A 265 -3.38 -21.40 12.15
C LEU A 265 -2.62 -22.44 12.99
N LYS A 266 -1.33 -22.66 12.74
CA LYS A 266 -0.46 -23.54 13.55
C LYS A 266 -0.08 -22.89 14.88
N ASN A 267 0.23 -21.59 14.84
CA ASN A 267 0.71 -20.82 15.99
C ASN A 267 -0.41 -20.11 16.77
N LYS A 268 -1.62 -20.69 16.81
CA LYS A 268 -2.80 -20.07 17.45
C LYS A 268 -2.37 -19.36 18.75
N PRO A 269 -2.61 -18.04 18.88
CA PRO A 269 -2.25 -17.36 20.12
C PRO A 269 -3.04 -18.01 21.25
N CYS A 270 -2.33 -18.73 22.12
CA CYS A 270 -2.88 -19.19 23.39
C CYS A 270 -3.37 -17.95 24.14
N ARG A 271 -4.58 -18.02 24.68
CA ARG A 271 -5.19 -16.97 25.51
C ARG A 271 -4.15 -16.45 26.51
N GLY A 272 -3.71 -15.21 26.32
CA GLY A 272 -2.93 -14.44 27.28
C GLY A 272 -3.84 -13.55 28.10
#